data_AF-A0A7Y0HGM3-F1
#
_entry.id   AF-A0A7Y0HGM3-F1
#
_cell.length_a   1.000
_cell.length_b   1.000
_cell.length_c   1.000
_cell.angle_alpha   90.00
_cell.angle_beta   90.00
_cell.angle_gamma   90.00
#
_symmetry.space_group_name_H-M   'P 1'
#
loop_
_entity.id
_entity.type
_entity.pdbx_description
1 polymer ?
#
loop_
_entity_poly.entity_id
_entity_poly.type
_entity_poly.pdbx_seq_one_letter_code
_entity_poly.pdbx_strand_id
1 'polypeptide(L)'
;MSFGKGSKSVSRALRAGAVGMVLTAAVSISGVAQACLGVVAPEHTLALSVRTLQSDLMVAALSCNDRDRYNAFAVQYRGKLQKYGGELKAYFKKLHGASATREINTYVTDLANYAAVRHAQDRNAFCGGAESAFRALLIDKEPNLKRIALAYAMRVSPSLKQEITLAAAETGCDVVAQGTTVAAGGVTILE
;
A
#
# COMPACT_ATOMS: atom_id res chain seq x y z
N MET A 1 -32.59 -21.73 67.17
CA MET A 1 -32.84 -20.38 67.71
C MET A 1 -31.89 -19.43 66.97
N SER A 2 -32.31 -18.76 65.88
CA SER A 2 -32.84 -17.37 65.83
C SER A 2 -31.99 -16.39 66.64
N PHE A 3 -31.42 -15.29 66.13
CA PHE A 3 -31.97 -14.15 65.37
C PHE A 3 -30.85 -13.54 64.47
N GLY A 4 -31.02 -13.02 63.25
CA GLY A 4 -31.94 -11.95 62.79
C GLY A 4 -31.44 -10.57 63.28
N LYS A 5 -31.32 -9.46 62.54
CA LYS A 5 -31.78 -8.99 61.21
C LYS A 5 -31.29 -7.52 61.10
N GLY A 6 -31.13 -6.94 59.91
CA GLY A 6 -30.92 -5.48 59.82
C GLY A 6 -30.57 -4.86 58.46
N SER A 7 -31.29 -5.26 57.40
CA SER A 7 -31.26 -4.63 56.07
C SER A 7 -31.89 -3.23 56.10
N LYS A 8 -31.34 -2.27 55.34
CA LYS A 8 -32.08 -1.08 54.87
C LYS A 8 -32.47 -1.28 53.40
N SER A 9 -33.77 -1.22 53.17
CA SER A 9 -34.49 -1.45 51.92
C SER A 9 -34.64 -0.20 51.05
N VAL A 10 -34.56 -0.41 49.71
CA VAL A 10 -35.55 -0.09 48.64
C VAL A 10 -36.04 1.38 48.59
N SER A 11 -36.03 2.12 47.46
CA SER A 11 -36.95 1.90 46.34
C SER A 11 -36.70 2.81 45.10
N ARG A 12 -36.64 2.16 43.93
CA ARG A 12 -37.30 2.43 42.63
C ARG A 12 -37.46 3.87 42.10
N ALA A 13 -37.00 4.06 40.86
CA ALA A 13 -37.89 4.45 39.76
C ALA A 13 -37.37 3.90 38.42
N LEU A 14 -38.11 2.97 37.82
CA LEU A 14 -38.00 2.63 36.40
C LEU A 14 -38.57 3.78 35.57
N ARG A 15 -37.89 4.15 34.48
CA ARG A 15 -38.54 4.67 33.27
C ARG A 15 -37.96 3.94 32.07
N ALA A 16 -38.84 3.27 31.35
CA ALA A 16 -38.57 2.55 30.12
C ALA A 16 -38.61 3.49 28.91
N GLY A 17 -37.74 3.21 27.93
CA GLY A 17 -38.08 3.25 26.51
C GLY A 17 -37.94 4.58 25.77
N ALA A 18 -36.86 4.70 24.99
CA ALA A 18 -36.96 5.00 23.56
C ALA A 18 -35.69 4.50 22.86
N VAL A 19 -35.92 3.66 21.85
CA VAL A 19 -34.93 3.03 20.98
C VAL A 19 -34.19 4.11 20.19
N GLY A 20 -32.87 4.08 20.29
CA GLY A 20 -31.95 4.81 19.43
C GLY A 20 -30.67 4.00 19.31
N MET A 21 -30.76 2.76 18.82
CA MET A 21 -29.59 1.99 18.43
C MET A 21 -29.03 2.66 17.18
N VAL A 22 -28.24 3.72 17.36
CA VAL A 22 -27.34 4.20 16.33
C VAL A 22 -26.36 3.05 16.11
N LEU A 23 -26.68 2.22 15.12
CA LEU A 23 -25.70 1.40 14.43
C LEU A 23 -24.72 2.37 13.78
N THR A 24 -23.76 2.86 14.57
CA THR A 24 -22.46 3.22 14.01
C THR A 24 -21.91 1.93 13.46
N ALA A 25 -22.24 1.66 12.20
CA ALA A 25 -21.51 0.70 11.41
C ALA A 25 -20.05 1.13 11.50
N ALA A 26 -19.28 0.44 12.33
CA ALA A 26 -17.84 0.46 12.25
C ALA A 26 -17.49 -0.19 10.92
N VAL A 27 -17.69 0.55 9.82
CA VAL A 27 -17.14 0.24 8.52
C VAL A 27 -15.64 0.24 8.78
N SER A 28 -15.11 -0.96 8.91
CA SER A 28 -13.69 -1.17 9.12
C SER A 28 -13.01 -0.52 7.92
N ILE A 29 -12.31 0.60 8.14
CA ILE A 29 -11.66 1.41 7.11
C ILE A 29 -10.74 0.53 6.23
N SER A 30 -10.28 -0.59 6.78
CA SER A 30 -9.53 -1.65 6.10
C SER A 30 -10.26 -2.31 4.92
N GLY A 31 -11.59 -2.45 4.97
CA GLY A 31 -12.39 -3.13 3.94
C GLY A 31 -12.65 -2.25 2.71
N VAL A 32 -12.98 -0.97 2.93
CA VAL A 32 -13.18 0.01 1.86
C VAL A 32 -11.87 0.28 1.09
N ALA A 33 -10.74 0.30 1.79
CA ALA A 33 -9.42 0.42 1.17
C ALA A 33 -9.12 -0.70 0.18
N GLN A 34 -9.46 -1.95 0.51
CA GLN A 34 -9.22 -3.11 -0.37
C GLN A 34 -10.11 -3.09 -1.61
N ALA A 35 -11.37 -2.68 -1.47
CA ALA A 35 -12.31 -2.57 -2.58
C ALA A 35 -11.91 -1.47 -3.57
N CYS A 36 -11.34 -0.36 -3.08
CA CYS A 36 -10.91 0.75 -3.91
C CYS A 36 -9.65 0.48 -4.75
N LEU A 37 -8.82 -0.51 -4.42
CA LEU A 37 -7.57 -0.73 -5.15
C LEU A 37 -7.77 -1.04 -6.63
N GLY A 38 -8.82 -1.80 -6.97
CA GLY A 38 -9.11 -2.13 -8.38
C GLY A 38 -9.67 -0.96 -9.17
N VAL A 39 -10.18 0.06 -8.48
CA VAL A 39 -10.82 1.23 -9.07
C VAL A 39 -9.81 2.36 -9.25
N VAL A 40 -8.98 2.60 -8.23
CA VAL A 40 -7.99 3.69 -8.21
C VAL A 40 -6.70 3.32 -8.94
N ALA A 41 -6.40 2.02 -9.03
CA ALA A 41 -5.23 1.51 -9.73
C ALA A 41 -5.65 0.49 -10.78
N PRO A 42 -6.01 0.93 -12.00
CA PRO A 42 -6.20 0.02 -13.12
C PRO A 42 -4.94 -0.83 -13.35
N GLU A 43 -5.09 -1.94 -14.08
CA GLU A 43 -4.05 -2.98 -14.16
C GLU A 43 -2.68 -2.43 -14.56
N HIS A 44 -2.63 -1.47 -15.51
CA HIS A 44 -1.38 -0.85 -15.92
C HIS A 44 -0.75 -0.01 -14.81
N THR A 45 -1.53 0.74 -14.03
CA THR A 45 -1.03 1.53 -12.89
C THR A 45 -0.43 0.62 -11.85
N LEU A 46 -1.07 -0.51 -11.53
CA LEU A 46 -0.50 -1.51 -10.61
C LEU A 46 0.79 -2.13 -11.16
N ALA A 47 0.84 -2.47 -12.44
CA ALA A 47 2.03 -3.02 -13.07
C ALA A 47 3.20 -2.02 -13.03
N LEU A 48 2.95 -0.75 -13.32
CA LEU A 48 3.91 0.35 -13.18
C LEU A 48 4.36 0.50 -11.72
N SER A 49 3.44 0.54 -10.75
CA SER A 49 3.76 0.66 -9.33
C SER A 49 4.63 -0.49 -8.82
N VAL A 50 4.30 -1.74 -9.18
CA VAL A 50 5.09 -2.92 -8.81
C VAL A 50 6.48 -2.86 -9.45
N ARG A 51 6.58 -2.40 -10.70
CA ARG A 51 7.88 -2.26 -11.37
C ARG A 51 8.75 -1.17 -10.75
N THR A 52 8.16 -0.03 -10.39
CA THR A 52 8.82 1.05 -9.65
C THR A 52 9.36 0.54 -8.32
N LEU A 53 8.52 -0.13 -7.51
CA LEU A 53 8.95 -0.74 -6.25
C LEU A 53 10.11 -1.73 -6.47
N GLN A 54 9.98 -2.66 -7.42
CA GLN A 54 11.03 -3.64 -7.69
C GLN A 54 12.36 -3.00 -8.10
N SER A 55 12.32 -1.95 -8.93
CA SER A 55 13.50 -1.23 -9.40
C SER A 55 14.21 -0.52 -8.24
N ASP A 56 13.46 0.21 -7.41
CA ASP A 56 14.00 0.89 -6.23
C ASP A 56 14.63 -0.09 -5.24
N LEU A 57 13.94 -1.21 -4.95
CA LEU A 57 14.45 -2.23 -4.03
C LEU A 57 15.72 -2.91 -4.58
N MET A 58 15.86 -3.05 -5.91
CA MET A 58 17.09 -3.54 -6.52
C MET A 58 18.23 -2.53 -6.34
N VAL A 59 17.97 -1.24 -6.53
CA VAL A 59 19.00 -0.20 -6.30
C VAL A 59 19.39 -0.18 -4.83
N ALA A 60 18.44 -0.24 -3.90
CA ALA A 60 18.71 -0.34 -2.46
C ALA A 60 19.55 -1.58 -2.10
N ALA A 61 19.32 -2.73 -2.76
CA ALA A 61 20.15 -3.91 -2.60
C ALA A 61 21.63 -3.63 -2.89
N LEU A 62 21.92 -2.79 -3.88
CA LEU A 62 23.27 -2.45 -4.30
C LEU A 62 23.89 -1.32 -3.46
N SER A 63 23.10 -0.31 -3.07
CA SER A 63 23.59 0.92 -2.45
C SER A 63 23.38 1.02 -0.93
N CYS A 64 22.39 0.30 -0.38
CA CYS A 64 22.02 0.31 1.05
C CYS A 64 22.43 -0.98 1.80
N ASN A 65 23.16 -1.90 1.15
CA ASN A 65 23.53 -3.23 1.69
C ASN A 65 22.33 -4.16 1.97
N ASP A 66 21.25 -4.05 1.18
CA ASP A 66 20.01 -4.82 1.36
C ASP A 66 19.89 -6.06 0.46
N ARG A 67 21.03 -6.64 0.02
CA ARG A 67 21.04 -7.77 -0.93
C ARG A 67 20.20 -8.95 -0.49
N ASP A 68 20.30 -9.34 0.78
CA ASP A 68 19.57 -10.51 1.30
C ASP A 68 18.06 -10.25 1.34
N ARG A 69 17.64 -9.03 1.73
CA ARG A 69 16.23 -8.62 1.72
C ARG A 69 15.67 -8.61 0.30
N TYR A 70 16.42 -8.12 -0.68
CA TYR A 70 16.02 -8.15 -2.08
C TYR A 70 15.86 -9.58 -2.59
N ASN A 71 16.82 -10.46 -2.30
CA ASN A 71 16.75 -11.86 -2.71
C ASN A 71 15.52 -12.56 -2.10
N ALA A 72 15.26 -12.35 -0.80
CA ALA A 72 14.07 -12.87 -0.14
C ALA A 72 12.79 -12.35 -0.79
N PHE A 73 12.70 -11.04 -1.06
CA PHE A 73 11.59 -10.43 -1.78
C PHE A 73 11.39 -11.02 -3.18
N ALA A 74 12.46 -11.13 -3.97
CA ALA A 74 12.40 -11.65 -5.34
C ALA A 74 11.93 -13.10 -5.37
N VAL A 75 12.36 -13.93 -4.42
CA VAL A 75 11.94 -15.32 -4.28
C VAL A 75 10.47 -15.40 -3.84
N GLN A 76 10.10 -14.72 -2.76
CA GLN A 76 8.75 -14.77 -2.19
C GLN A 76 7.68 -14.27 -3.18
N TYR A 77 7.99 -13.21 -3.93
CA TYR A 77 7.04 -12.58 -4.84
C TYR A 77 7.22 -12.96 -6.31
N ARG A 78 8.10 -13.91 -6.65
CA ARG A 78 8.47 -14.28 -8.04
C ARG A 78 7.28 -14.39 -8.98
N GLY A 79 6.25 -15.16 -8.60
CA GLY A 79 5.07 -15.37 -9.43
C GLY A 79 4.25 -14.08 -9.66
N LYS A 80 4.12 -13.23 -8.64
CA LYS A 80 3.45 -11.93 -8.76
C LYS A 80 4.28 -10.96 -9.60
N LEU A 81 5.61 -10.93 -9.42
CA LEU A 81 6.52 -10.11 -10.22
C LEU A 81 6.48 -10.50 -11.71
N GLN A 82 6.43 -11.80 -12.01
CA GLN A 82 6.26 -12.30 -13.38
C GLN A 82 4.92 -11.88 -13.97
N LYS A 83 3.82 -12.02 -13.22
CA LYS A 83 2.49 -11.57 -13.63
C LYS A 83 2.49 -10.07 -13.99
N TYR A 84 2.93 -9.21 -13.08
CA TYR A 84 2.95 -7.77 -13.30
C TYR A 84 3.94 -7.35 -14.39
N GLY A 85 5.05 -8.08 -14.56
CA GLY A 85 5.94 -7.90 -15.70
C GLY A 85 5.27 -8.23 -17.05
N GLY A 86 4.36 -9.20 -17.08
CA GLY A 86 3.51 -9.51 -18.24
C GLY A 86 2.50 -8.41 -18.54
N GLU A 87 1.80 -7.92 -17.51
CA GLU A 87 0.83 -6.81 -17.63
C GLU A 87 1.51 -5.53 -18.11
N LEU A 88 2.71 -5.21 -17.60
CA LEU A 88 3.51 -4.07 -18.06
C LEU A 88 3.88 -4.19 -19.54
N LYS A 89 4.32 -5.38 -19.98
CA LYS A 89 4.63 -5.64 -21.40
C LYS A 89 3.38 -5.48 -22.27
N ALA A 90 2.23 -5.98 -21.83
CA ALA A 90 0.97 -5.85 -22.56
C ALA A 90 0.56 -4.37 -22.69
N TYR A 91 0.71 -3.58 -21.61
CA TYR A 91 0.45 -2.15 -21.62
C TYR A 91 1.34 -1.40 -22.62
N PHE A 92 2.67 -1.61 -22.56
CA PHE A 92 3.59 -0.98 -23.50
C PHE A 92 3.34 -1.44 -24.95
N LYS A 93 2.93 -2.70 -25.17
CA LYS A 93 2.52 -3.20 -26.48
C LYS A 93 1.29 -2.47 -27.01
N LYS A 94 0.30 -2.20 -26.16
CA LYS A 94 -0.90 -1.45 -26.53
C LYS A 94 -0.57 0.01 -26.90
N LEU A 95 0.37 0.64 -26.19
CA LEU A 95 0.74 2.04 -26.43
C LEU A 95 1.70 2.24 -27.62
N HIS A 96 2.68 1.35 -27.78
CA HIS A 96 3.82 1.59 -28.68
C HIS A 96 3.94 0.56 -29.81
N GLY A 97 3.06 -0.42 -29.89
CA GLY A 97 3.02 -1.42 -30.95
C GLY A 97 4.37 -2.13 -31.12
N ALA A 98 4.95 -2.05 -32.32
CA ALA A 98 6.23 -2.67 -32.66
C ALA A 98 7.41 -2.16 -31.81
N SER A 99 7.34 -0.91 -31.33
CA SER A 99 8.42 -0.29 -30.54
C SER A 99 8.38 -0.67 -29.05
N ALA A 100 7.38 -1.43 -28.60
CA ALA A 100 7.12 -1.68 -27.18
C ALA A 100 8.30 -2.25 -26.40
N THR A 101 9.10 -3.16 -26.99
CA THR A 101 10.28 -3.72 -26.34
C THR A 101 11.37 -2.67 -26.10
N ARG A 102 11.55 -1.73 -27.03
CA ARG A 102 12.48 -0.61 -26.85
C ARG A 102 11.98 0.30 -25.72
N GLU A 103 10.72 0.70 -25.79
CA GLU A 103 10.14 1.64 -24.82
C GLU A 103 10.12 1.08 -23.40
N ILE A 104 9.81 -0.21 -23.21
CA ILE A 104 9.85 -0.82 -21.87
C ILE A 104 11.30 -0.92 -21.34
N ASN A 105 12.29 -1.19 -22.18
CA ASN A 105 13.69 -1.23 -21.76
C ASN A 105 14.19 0.17 -21.35
N THR A 106 13.82 1.19 -22.11
CA THR A 106 14.08 2.60 -21.76
C THR A 106 13.41 2.93 -20.42
N TYR A 107 12.12 2.67 -20.28
CA TYR A 107 11.38 2.91 -19.04
C TYR A 107 12.02 2.24 -17.81
N VAL A 108 12.40 0.97 -17.91
CA VAL A 108 13.05 0.24 -16.81
C VAL A 108 14.42 0.84 -16.47
N THR A 109 15.18 1.27 -17.48
CA THR A 109 16.48 1.92 -17.28
C THR A 109 16.30 3.26 -16.57
N ASP A 110 15.31 4.03 -16.98
CA ASP A 110 14.98 5.33 -16.37
C ASP A 110 14.54 5.17 -14.92
N LEU A 111 13.77 4.12 -14.57
CA LEU A 111 13.44 3.82 -13.19
C LEU A 111 14.68 3.59 -12.32
N ALA A 112 15.63 2.78 -12.81
CA ALA A 112 16.86 2.50 -12.07
C ALA A 112 17.72 3.76 -11.90
N ASN A 113 17.84 4.57 -12.96
CA ASN A 113 18.55 5.85 -12.91
C ASN A 113 17.89 6.83 -11.95
N TYR A 114 16.56 6.96 -12.00
CA TYR A 114 15.81 7.85 -11.13
C TYR A 114 15.92 7.44 -9.65
N ALA A 115 15.92 6.13 -9.36
CA ALA A 115 16.20 5.61 -8.02
C ALA A 115 17.63 5.94 -7.57
N ALA A 116 18.63 5.77 -8.44
CA ALA A 116 20.02 6.12 -8.14
C ALA A 116 20.21 7.63 -7.86
N VAL A 117 19.53 8.49 -8.63
CA VAL A 117 19.52 9.95 -8.39
C VAL A 117 18.91 10.26 -7.02
N ARG A 118 17.75 9.69 -6.67
CA ARG A 118 17.14 9.90 -5.36
C ARG A 118 18.04 9.43 -4.22
N HIS A 119 18.68 8.28 -4.36
CA HIS A 119 19.69 7.81 -3.41
C HIS A 119 20.86 8.80 -3.26
N ALA A 120 21.36 9.35 -4.38
CA ALA A 120 22.45 10.32 -4.36
C ALA A 120 22.04 11.67 -3.72
N GLN A 121 20.78 12.08 -3.90
CA GLN A 121 20.22 13.30 -3.31
C GLN A 121 20.03 13.18 -1.79
N ASP A 122 19.42 12.08 -1.34
CA ASP A 122 19.23 11.79 0.08
C ASP A 122 19.30 10.29 0.34
N ARG A 123 20.48 9.84 0.77
CA ARG A 123 20.74 8.44 1.09
C ARG A 123 19.83 7.93 2.22
N ASN A 124 19.64 8.73 3.27
CA ASN A 124 18.94 8.29 4.47
C ASN A 124 17.45 8.10 4.17
N ALA A 125 16.83 9.07 3.49
CA ALA A 125 15.43 8.97 3.07
C ALA A 125 15.20 7.83 2.06
N PHE A 126 16.13 7.63 1.12
CA PHE A 126 16.03 6.54 0.16
C PHE A 126 16.12 5.16 0.84
N CYS A 127 17.21 4.92 1.60
CA CYS A 127 17.44 3.63 2.25
C CYS A 127 16.38 3.34 3.33
N GLY A 128 15.98 4.33 4.14
CA GLY A 128 14.91 4.15 5.13
C GLY A 128 13.55 3.86 4.51
N GLY A 129 13.25 4.45 3.35
CA GLY A 129 12.07 4.13 2.57
C GLY A 129 12.09 2.70 2.01
N ALA A 130 13.23 2.23 1.50
CA ALA A 130 13.40 0.87 1.02
C ALA A 130 13.31 -0.17 2.16
N GLU A 131 13.94 0.11 3.30
CA GLU A 131 13.85 -0.72 4.51
C GLU A 131 12.39 -0.86 4.97
N SER A 132 11.66 0.25 5.04
CA SER A 132 10.25 0.24 5.41
C SER A 132 9.41 -0.62 4.47
N ALA A 133 9.68 -0.56 3.16
CA ALA A 133 9.02 -1.41 2.18
C ALA A 133 9.39 -2.90 2.35
N PHE A 134 10.65 -3.23 2.59
CA PHE A 134 11.06 -4.62 2.87
C PHE A 134 10.38 -5.18 4.13
N ARG A 135 10.30 -4.39 5.21
CA ARG A 135 9.59 -4.79 6.42
C ARG A 135 8.11 -5.08 6.12
N ALA A 136 7.44 -4.20 5.38
CA ALA A 136 6.04 -4.39 5.00
C ALA A 136 5.80 -5.66 4.17
N LEU A 137 6.77 -6.05 3.35
CA LEU A 137 6.64 -7.20 2.44
C LEU A 137 7.04 -8.53 3.12
N LEU A 138 8.06 -8.51 3.97
CA LEU A 138 8.71 -9.73 4.46
C LEU A 138 8.35 -10.06 5.91
N ILE A 139 7.95 -9.06 6.71
CA ILE A 139 7.79 -9.19 8.17
C ILE A 139 6.32 -9.10 8.60
N ASP A 140 5.53 -8.23 7.96
CA ASP A 140 4.13 -8.07 8.34
C ASP A 140 3.33 -9.37 8.19
N LYS A 141 2.34 -9.59 9.07
CA LYS A 141 1.55 -10.83 9.12
C LYS A 141 0.72 -11.08 7.85
N GLU A 142 0.28 -10.01 7.20
CA GLU A 142 -0.59 -10.08 6.01
C GLU A 142 -0.07 -9.14 4.90
N PRO A 143 1.08 -9.46 4.28
CA PRO A 143 1.73 -8.54 3.37
C PRO A 143 0.98 -8.47 2.04
N ASN A 144 0.57 -7.27 1.63
CA ASN A 144 -0.14 -7.04 0.37
C ASN A 144 0.72 -6.28 -0.63
N LEU A 145 1.37 -7.01 -1.54
CA LEU A 145 2.23 -6.44 -2.58
C LEU A 145 1.59 -5.28 -3.33
N LYS A 146 0.31 -5.39 -3.71
CA LYS A 146 -0.36 -4.35 -4.52
C LYS A 146 -0.48 -3.05 -3.74
N ARG A 147 -0.93 -3.15 -2.48
CA ARG A 147 -1.07 -1.99 -1.59
C ARG A 147 0.27 -1.33 -1.33
N ILE A 148 1.28 -2.13 -0.98
CA ILE A 148 2.62 -1.63 -0.67
C ILE A 148 3.24 -0.98 -1.91
N ALA A 149 3.14 -1.62 -3.08
CA ALA A 149 3.64 -1.06 -4.33
C ALA A 149 2.95 0.25 -4.70
N LEU A 150 1.62 0.33 -4.55
CA LEU A 150 0.87 1.55 -4.83
C LEU A 150 1.27 2.70 -3.91
N ALA A 151 1.29 2.45 -2.59
CA ALA A 151 1.73 3.41 -1.59
C ALA A 151 3.16 3.90 -1.85
N TYR A 152 4.07 2.98 -2.12
CA TYR A 152 5.45 3.28 -2.44
C TYR A 152 5.58 4.11 -3.71
N ALA A 153 4.86 3.74 -4.78
CA ALA A 153 4.87 4.44 -6.05
C ALA A 153 4.33 5.87 -5.94
N MET A 154 3.25 6.09 -5.18
CA MET A 154 2.73 7.45 -4.94
C MET A 154 3.75 8.36 -4.25
N ARG A 155 4.62 7.80 -3.40
CA ARG A 155 5.68 8.58 -2.74
C ARG A 155 6.78 8.97 -3.71
N VAL A 156 7.20 8.04 -4.56
CA VAL A 156 8.43 8.19 -5.36
C VAL A 156 8.19 8.66 -6.80
N SER A 157 6.96 8.58 -7.30
CA SER A 157 6.61 8.93 -8.68
C SER A 157 5.48 9.96 -8.67
N PRO A 158 5.78 11.26 -8.93
CA PRO A 158 4.76 12.29 -9.02
C PRO A 158 3.69 12.00 -10.07
N SER A 159 4.06 11.39 -11.20
CA SER A 159 3.13 11.02 -12.27
C SER A 159 2.15 9.94 -11.82
N LEU A 160 2.63 8.85 -11.20
CA LEU A 160 1.74 7.84 -10.65
C LEU A 160 0.88 8.39 -9.52
N LYS A 161 1.44 9.24 -8.65
CA LYS A 161 0.66 9.93 -7.59
C LYS A 161 -0.51 10.71 -8.18
N GLN A 162 -0.26 11.48 -9.25
CA GLN A 162 -1.30 12.28 -9.90
C GLN A 162 -2.38 11.41 -10.54
N GLU A 163 -2.00 10.37 -11.29
CA GLU A 163 -2.94 9.43 -11.91
C GLU A 163 -3.84 8.74 -10.87
N ILE A 164 -3.24 8.20 -9.80
CA ILE A 164 -3.95 7.50 -8.72
C ILE A 164 -4.87 8.48 -7.97
N THR A 165 -4.41 9.70 -7.69
CA THR A 165 -5.23 10.69 -6.96
C THR A 165 -6.44 11.14 -7.77
N LEU A 166 -6.27 11.34 -9.08
CA LEU A 166 -7.37 11.68 -9.98
C LEU A 166 -8.40 10.54 -10.03
N ALA A 167 -7.94 9.31 -10.21
CA ALA A 167 -8.82 8.13 -10.20
C ALA A 167 -9.58 8.00 -8.86
N ALA A 168 -8.93 8.28 -7.73
CA ALA A 168 -9.56 8.20 -6.41
C ALA A 168 -10.66 9.24 -6.22
N ALA A 169 -10.45 10.46 -6.72
CA ALA A 169 -11.41 11.55 -6.63
C ALA A 169 -12.68 11.28 -7.45
N GLU A 170 -12.54 10.66 -8.63
CA GLU A 170 -13.66 10.34 -9.51
C GLU A 170 -14.55 9.21 -8.96
N THR A 171 -14.00 8.32 -8.13
CA THR A 171 -14.70 7.09 -7.72
C THR A 171 -15.08 7.05 -6.25
N GLY A 172 -14.96 8.16 -5.52
CA GLY A 172 -15.26 8.22 -4.08
C GLY A 172 -14.34 7.33 -3.23
N CYS A 173 -13.09 7.14 -3.69
CA CYS A 173 -12.06 6.34 -3.03
C CYS A 173 -10.95 7.22 -2.42
N ASP A 174 -11.32 8.42 -1.98
CA ASP A 174 -10.47 9.45 -1.37
C ASP A 174 -9.67 8.96 -0.15
N VAL A 175 -10.15 7.94 0.56
CA VAL A 175 -9.40 7.24 1.62
C VAL A 175 -8.05 6.67 1.13
N VAL A 176 -7.95 6.29 -0.16
CA VAL A 176 -6.70 5.83 -0.78
C VAL A 176 -5.73 6.99 -1.02
N ALA A 177 -6.25 8.16 -1.40
CA ALA A 177 -5.46 9.36 -1.67
C ALA A 177 -4.94 10.05 -0.40
N GLN A 178 -5.67 9.93 0.72
CA GLN A 178 -5.30 10.54 2.01
C GLN A 178 -4.20 9.77 2.79
N GLY A 179 -3.54 8.78 2.19
CA GLY A 179 -2.46 8.03 2.84
C GLY A 179 -2.92 7.06 3.95
N THR A 180 -4.23 6.94 4.23
CA THR A 180 -4.73 5.98 5.24
C THR A 180 -4.54 4.52 4.85
N THR A 181 -4.29 4.24 3.56
CA THR A 181 -3.86 2.91 3.07
C THR A 181 -2.43 2.54 3.48
N VAL A 182 -1.60 3.53 3.81
CA VAL A 182 -0.26 3.34 4.38
C VAL A 182 -0.37 2.95 5.87
N ALA A 183 -1.36 3.49 6.58
CA ALA A 183 -1.58 3.19 7.99
C ALA A 183 -2.22 1.81 8.27
N ALA A 184 -3.08 1.30 7.37
CA ALA A 184 -3.85 0.06 7.57
C ALA A 184 -3.04 -1.23 7.34
N GLY A 185 -1.85 -1.29 7.94
CA GLY A 185 -0.91 -2.41 7.98
C GLY A 185 0.26 -2.21 8.95
N GLY A 186 0.35 -1.06 9.63
CA GLY A 186 1.43 -0.80 10.60
C GLY A 186 2.75 -0.29 9.99
N VAL A 187 2.79 -0.02 8.68
CA VAL A 187 3.96 0.60 8.05
C VAL A 187 3.58 1.98 7.52
N THR A 188 3.71 2.98 8.37
CA THR A 188 3.95 4.36 7.94
C THR A 188 5.19 4.34 7.05
N ILE A 189 5.01 4.36 5.73
CA ILE A 189 6.08 4.69 4.80
C ILE A 189 6.29 6.18 5.02
N LEU A 190 7.23 6.50 5.91
CA LEU A 190 7.50 7.83 6.42
C LEU A 190 7.58 8.86 5.28
N GLU A 191 7.01 10.05 5.56
CA GLU A 191 7.20 11.25 4.74
C GLU A 191 8.69 11.61 4.64
#